data_AF-A0A6B3HPJ8-F1
#
_entry.id   AF-A0A6B3HPJ8-F1
#
_cell.length_a   1.000
_cell.length_b   1.000
_cell.length_c   1.000
_cell.angle_alpha   90.00
_cell.angle_beta   90.00
_cell.angle_gamma   90.00
#
_symmetry.space_group_name_H-M   'P 1'
#
loop_
_entity.id
_entity.type
_entity.pdbx_description
1 polymer ?
#
loop_
_entity_poly.entity_id
_entity_poly.type
_entity_poly.pdbx_seq_one_letter_code
_entity_poly.pdbx_strand_id
1 'polypeptide(L)'
;QYYNSGSMLGCDGKVYSQGSVDFLTALACIQLEGGLDPSQVGIGVPASTRGAGSGYVSPSIVNAALDCLAKGTNCGSFKPSKTYPSLRGAMTWSTNWDATAGFAWSKAVGPHVRSLP
;
A
#
# COMPACT_ATOMS: atom_id res chain seq x y z
N GLN A 1 4.33 -7.99 1.57
CA GLN A 1 5.53 -7.15 1.38
C GLN A 1 5.55 -6.74 -0.08
N TYR A 2 5.23 -5.48 -0.38
CA TYR A 2 5.00 -4.98 -1.74
C TYR A 2 6.29 -4.37 -2.32
N TYR A 3 7.43 -5.04 -2.12
CA TYR A 3 8.77 -4.56 -2.46
C TYR A 3 9.73 -5.74 -2.63
N ASN A 4 10.93 -5.50 -3.18
CA ASN A 4 11.86 -6.55 -3.62
C ASN A 4 11.15 -7.62 -4.49
N SER A 5 10.22 -7.15 -5.31
CA SER A 5 9.39 -8.01 -6.14
C SER A 5 9.55 -7.60 -7.60
N GLY A 6 9.51 -8.58 -8.50
CA GLY A 6 9.29 -8.30 -9.91
C GLY A 6 7.88 -7.74 -10.14
N SER A 7 7.47 -7.71 -11.40
CA SER A 7 6.06 -7.45 -11.70
C SER A 7 5.19 -8.64 -11.28
N MET A 8 3.97 -8.36 -10.84
CA MET A 8 3.00 -9.35 -10.36
C MET A 8 1.64 -9.12 -11.01
N LEU A 9 0.81 -10.15 -11.03
CA LEU A 9 -0.57 -10.02 -11.50
C LEU A 9 -1.43 -9.33 -10.44
N GLY A 10 -2.36 -8.49 -10.87
CA GLY A 10 -3.47 -7.99 -10.06
C GLY A 10 -4.64 -8.97 -10.04
N CYS A 11 -5.68 -8.66 -9.26
CA CYS A 11 -6.93 -9.42 -9.27
C CYS A 11 -7.67 -9.38 -10.63
N ASP A 12 -7.34 -8.40 -11.48
CA ASP A 12 -7.85 -8.27 -12.85
C ASP A 12 -7.01 -9.04 -13.89
N GLY A 13 -5.99 -9.80 -13.45
CA GLY A 13 -5.11 -10.58 -14.32
C GLY A 13 -4.09 -9.74 -15.11
N LYS A 14 -4.00 -8.42 -14.90
CA LYS A 14 -2.99 -7.56 -15.55
C LYS A 14 -1.68 -7.54 -14.77
N VAL A 15 -0.59 -7.24 -15.46
CA VAL A 15 0.76 -7.14 -14.89
C VAL A 15 0.99 -5.74 -14.32
N TYR A 16 1.40 -5.67 -13.05
CA TYR A 16 1.77 -4.44 -12.35
C TYR A 16 3.20 -4.53 -11.82
N SER A 17 3.93 -3.42 -11.87
CA SER A 17 5.30 -3.32 -11.32
C SER A 17 5.31 -2.56 -9.99
N GLN A 18 6.11 -3.05 -9.04
CA GLN A 18 6.33 -2.41 -7.75
C GLN A 18 6.72 -0.93 -7.87
N GLY A 19 6.51 -0.15 -6.82
CA GLY A 19 6.81 1.28 -6.83
C GLY A 19 5.66 2.17 -7.29
N SER A 20 4.45 1.65 -7.45
CA SER A 20 3.28 2.37 -7.95
C SER A 20 2.04 2.17 -7.08
N VAL A 21 1.08 3.12 -7.13
CA VAL A 21 -0.24 2.94 -6.49
C VAL A 21 -0.91 1.67 -7.00
N ASP A 22 -0.91 1.48 -8.31
CA ASP A 22 -1.58 0.34 -8.96
C ASP A 22 -1.06 -1.00 -8.44
N PHE A 23 0.25 -1.15 -8.25
CA PHE A 23 0.81 -2.38 -7.68
C PHE A 23 0.31 -2.65 -6.25
N LEU A 24 0.20 -1.61 -5.42
CA LEU A 24 -0.29 -1.78 -4.05
C LEU A 24 -1.77 -2.17 -4.06
N THR A 25 -2.59 -1.48 -4.85
CA THR A 25 -4.04 -1.66 -4.87
C THR A 25 -4.44 -2.95 -5.58
N ALA A 26 -3.83 -3.29 -6.72
CA ALA A 26 -4.18 -4.45 -7.52
C ALA A 26 -3.80 -5.78 -6.84
N LEU A 27 -2.70 -5.81 -6.08
CA LEU A 27 -2.31 -6.99 -5.31
C LEU A 27 -3.07 -7.09 -3.97
N ALA A 28 -3.39 -5.96 -3.32
CA ALA A 28 -4.26 -5.98 -2.14
C ALA A 28 -5.66 -6.50 -2.51
N CYS A 29 -6.15 -6.16 -3.71
CA CYS A 29 -7.41 -6.65 -4.24
C CYS A 29 -7.48 -8.19 -4.26
N ILE A 30 -6.38 -8.90 -4.58
CA ILE A 30 -6.36 -10.38 -4.57
C ILE A 30 -6.75 -10.93 -3.20
N GLN A 31 -6.25 -10.33 -2.12
CA GLN A 31 -6.58 -10.74 -0.76
C GLN A 31 -8.02 -10.37 -0.39
N LEU A 32 -8.44 -9.16 -0.77
CA LEU A 32 -9.76 -8.60 -0.44
C LEU A 32 -10.91 -9.27 -1.22
N GLU A 33 -10.65 -9.76 -2.43
CA GLU A 33 -11.58 -10.56 -3.22
C GLU A 33 -11.39 -12.06 -3.00
N GLY A 34 -10.24 -12.47 -2.45
CA GLY A 34 -9.89 -13.85 -2.11
C GLY A 34 -10.43 -14.33 -0.75
N GLY A 35 -11.30 -13.57 -0.10
CA GLY A 35 -12.05 -14.00 1.08
C GLY A 35 -11.53 -13.53 2.44
N LEU A 36 -10.49 -12.69 2.48
CA LEU A 36 -10.09 -12.04 3.73
C LEU A 36 -11.02 -10.86 4.05
N ASP A 37 -11.34 -10.69 5.32
CA ASP A 37 -11.96 -9.46 5.81
C ASP A 37 -10.99 -8.28 5.60
N PRO A 38 -11.45 -7.07 5.22
CA PRO A 38 -10.53 -5.95 4.98
C PRO A 38 -9.66 -5.58 6.19
N SER A 39 -10.14 -5.82 7.41
CA SER A 39 -9.39 -5.58 8.64
C SER A 39 -8.23 -6.57 8.85
N GLN A 40 -8.06 -7.54 7.95
CA GLN A 40 -6.94 -8.48 7.92
C GLN A 40 -5.89 -8.10 6.87
N VAL A 41 -6.15 -7.12 6.00
CA VAL A 41 -5.28 -6.76 4.87
C VAL A 41 -4.53 -5.46 5.15
N GLY A 42 -3.20 -5.49 5.06
CA GLY A 42 -2.33 -4.33 5.24
C GLY A 42 -1.32 -4.14 4.11
N ILE A 43 -0.96 -2.88 3.84
CA ILE A 43 0.02 -2.51 2.80
C ILE A 43 1.42 -2.37 3.42
N GLY A 44 2.31 -3.33 3.10
CA GLY A 44 3.69 -3.34 3.61
C GLY A 44 4.72 -2.81 2.61
N VAL A 45 5.36 -1.67 2.89
CA VAL A 45 6.36 -1.02 2.01
C VAL A 45 7.68 -0.71 2.75
N PRO A 46 8.79 -0.40 2.06
CA PRO A 46 10.00 0.08 2.72
C PRO A 46 9.83 1.48 3.30
N ALA A 47 10.38 1.75 4.48
CA ALA A 47 10.31 3.06 5.14
C ALA A 47 11.09 4.15 4.39
N SER A 48 12.15 3.75 3.70
CA SER A 48 12.99 4.62 2.87
C SER A 48 13.61 3.79 1.73
N THR A 49 14.28 4.46 0.80
CA THR A 49 15.05 3.81 -0.27
C THR A 49 16.16 2.90 0.24
N ARG A 50 16.57 3.04 1.51
CA ARG A 50 17.55 2.16 2.17
C ARG A 50 16.92 0.91 2.79
N GLY A 51 15.60 0.87 2.92
CA GLY A 51 14.88 -0.24 3.54
C GLY A 51 14.78 -1.49 2.66
N ALA A 52 14.97 -1.36 1.35
CA ALA A 52 14.90 -2.47 0.41
C ALA A 52 15.75 -2.20 -0.83
N GLY A 53 16.12 -3.26 -1.57
CA GLY A 53 16.83 -3.11 -2.84
C GLY A 53 15.94 -2.52 -3.94
N SER A 54 14.62 -2.62 -3.82
CA SER A 54 13.65 -2.04 -4.76
C SER A 54 12.24 -1.98 -4.16
N GLY A 55 11.34 -1.21 -4.78
CA GLY A 55 9.92 -1.13 -4.39
C GLY A 55 9.59 -0.08 -3.31
N TYR A 56 10.53 0.80 -2.97
CA TYR A 56 10.21 1.98 -2.17
C TYR A 56 9.20 2.88 -2.91
N VAL A 57 8.25 3.44 -2.15
CA VAL A 57 7.31 4.46 -2.61
C VAL A 57 7.26 5.59 -1.59
N SER A 58 6.95 6.81 -2.05
CA SER A 58 6.74 7.94 -1.13
C SER A 58 5.50 7.71 -0.24
N PRO A 59 5.42 8.36 0.94
CA PRO A 59 4.23 8.28 1.80
C PRO A 59 2.93 8.67 1.08
N SER A 60 2.99 9.61 0.14
CA SER A 60 1.83 10.04 -0.64
C SER A 60 1.26 8.91 -1.52
N ILE A 61 2.10 8.03 -2.05
CA ILE A 61 1.67 6.85 -2.83
C ILE A 61 1.03 5.81 -1.92
N VAL A 62 1.54 5.63 -0.71
CA VAL A 62 0.90 4.75 0.30
C VAL A 62 -0.48 5.28 0.67
N ASN A 63 -0.59 6.58 0.96
CA ASN A 63 -1.85 7.23 1.32
C ASN A 63 -2.87 7.17 0.16
N ALA A 64 -2.42 7.38 -1.07
CA ALA A 64 -3.25 7.23 -2.27
C ALA A 64 -3.79 5.80 -2.44
N ALA A 65 -2.95 4.78 -2.22
CA ALA A 65 -3.39 3.38 -2.27
C ALA A 65 -4.41 3.06 -1.16
N LEU A 66 -4.20 3.57 0.06
CA LEU A 66 -5.15 3.43 1.17
C LEU A 66 -6.48 4.12 0.86
N ASP A 67 -6.47 5.34 0.34
CA ASP A 67 -7.68 6.05 -0.09
C ASP A 67 -8.39 5.33 -1.23
N CYS A 68 -7.64 4.78 -2.19
CA CYS A 68 -8.22 4.06 -3.31
C CYS A 68 -8.98 2.82 -2.84
N LEU A 69 -8.38 2.04 -1.95
CA LEU A 69 -9.02 0.85 -1.39
C LEU A 69 -10.17 1.22 -0.45
N ALA A 70 -9.97 2.16 0.49
CA ALA A 70 -10.94 2.45 1.54
C ALA A 70 -12.10 3.34 1.08
N LYS A 71 -11.84 4.29 0.18
CA LYS A 71 -12.77 5.36 -0.24
C LYS A 71 -13.04 5.40 -1.74
N GLY A 72 -12.25 4.70 -2.56
CA GLY A 72 -12.38 4.72 -4.02
C GLY A 72 -11.83 5.97 -4.70
N THR A 73 -11.03 6.77 -3.98
CA THR A 73 -10.40 8.03 -4.44
C THR A 73 -8.88 7.89 -4.58
N ASN A 74 -8.20 8.77 -5.32
CA ASN A 74 -6.74 8.73 -5.50
C ASN A 74 -6.20 7.40 -6.08
N CYS A 75 -7.03 6.66 -6.82
CA CYS A 75 -6.62 5.48 -7.57
C CYS A 75 -5.71 5.84 -8.74
N GLY A 76 -4.87 4.89 -9.16
CA GLY A 76 -4.17 4.97 -10.44
C GLY A 76 -5.05 4.46 -11.58
N SER A 77 -4.46 3.70 -12.50
CA SER A 77 -5.21 3.07 -13.59
C SER A 77 -6.04 1.89 -13.12
N PHE A 78 -5.60 1.21 -12.06
CA PHE A 78 -6.38 0.17 -11.40
C PHE A 78 -7.37 0.81 -10.43
N LYS A 79 -8.65 0.46 -10.56
CA LYS A 79 -9.72 0.85 -9.65
C LYS A 79 -10.43 -0.40 -9.12
N PRO A 80 -10.43 -0.64 -7.80
CA PRO A 80 -11.18 -1.74 -7.20
C PRO A 80 -12.68 -1.67 -7.56
N SER A 81 -13.32 -2.83 -7.67
CA SER A 81 -14.75 -2.96 -7.99
C SER A 81 -15.67 -2.39 -6.90
N LYS A 82 -15.18 -2.34 -5.66
CA LYS A 82 -15.86 -1.80 -4.46
C LYS A 82 -14.84 -1.19 -3.49
N THR A 83 -15.33 -0.42 -2.53
CA THR A 83 -14.53 0.15 -1.45
C THR A 83 -14.45 -0.79 -0.24
N TYR A 84 -13.39 -0.65 0.54
CA TYR A 84 -13.06 -1.48 1.70
C TYR A 84 -12.77 -0.59 2.93
N PRO A 85 -13.80 0.04 3.55
CA PRO A 85 -13.60 1.03 4.61
C PRO A 85 -12.80 0.49 5.81
N SER A 86 -13.04 -0.77 6.20
CA SER A 86 -12.38 -1.41 7.33
C SER A 86 -10.95 -1.92 7.05
N LEU A 87 -10.30 -1.46 5.97
CA LEU A 87 -8.92 -1.84 5.64
C LEU A 87 -7.98 -1.57 6.83
N ARG A 88 -7.16 -2.57 7.22
CA ARG A 88 -6.35 -2.48 8.45
C ARG A 88 -5.38 -1.30 8.48
N GLY A 89 -4.73 -1.01 7.35
CA GLY A 89 -3.76 0.09 7.25
C GLY A 89 -2.44 -0.32 6.60
N ALA A 90 -1.34 0.20 7.11
CA ALA A 90 -0.01 0.06 6.50
C ALA A 90 1.03 -0.52 7.48
N MET A 91 2.03 -1.17 6.90
CA MET A 91 3.21 -1.71 7.57
C MET A 91 4.46 -1.15 6.88
N THR A 92 5.55 -0.99 7.64
CA THR A 92 6.81 -0.57 7.06
C THR A 92 7.99 -1.40 7.53
N TRP A 93 8.92 -1.69 6.61
CA TRP A 93 10.25 -2.16 6.96
C TRP A 93 11.25 -1.00 6.85
N SER A 94 11.79 -0.47 7.94
CA SER A 94 11.54 -0.79 9.35
C SER A 94 11.49 0.50 10.16
N THR A 95 11.18 0.40 11.45
CA THR A 95 11.24 1.55 12.38
C THR A 95 12.64 2.19 12.40
N ASN A 96 13.72 1.41 12.31
CA ASN A 96 15.09 1.93 12.24
C ASN A 96 15.36 2.73 10.97
N TRP A 97 14.89 2.23 9.83
CA TRP A 97 15.04 2.93 8.54
C TRP A 97 14.16 4.17 8.46
N ASP A 98 12.99 4.16 9.06
CA ASP A 98 12.14 5.35 9.21
C ASP A 98 12.82 6.40 10.10
N ALA A 99 13.36 5.99 11.26
CA ALA A 99 14.11 6.88 12.15
C ALA A 99 15.32 7.53 11.46
N THR A 100 16.08 6.74 10.68
CA THR A 100 17.21 7.23 9.88
C THR A 100 16.75 8.22 8.81
N ALA A 101 15.53 8.09 8.30
CA ALA A 101 14.89 9.00 7.36
C ALA A 101 14.11 10.15 8.04
N GLY A 102 14.35 10.41 9.33
CA GLY A 102 13.73 11.52 10.06
C GLY A 102 12.25 11.31 10.40
N PHE A 103 11.79 10.06 10.45
CA PHE A 103 10.40 9.65 10.66
C PHE A 103 9.44 10.14 9.58
N ALA A 104 9.94 10.41 8.37
CA ALA A 104 9.13 10.94 7.27
C ALA A 104 7.97 10.00 6.89
N TRP A 105 8.16 8.68 6.99
CA TRP A 105 7.12 7.72 6.66
C TRP A 105 6.05 7.66 7.74
N SER A 106 6.44 7.44 9.00
CA SER A 106 5.46 7.30 10.09
C SER A 106 4.69 8.58 10.39
N LYS A 107 5.33 9.75 10.26
CA LYS A 107 4.66 11.06 10.44
C LYS A 107 3.61 11.35 9.38
N ALA A 108 3.74 10.77 8.19
CA ALA A 108 2.79 10.97 7.09
C ALA A 108 1.73 9.86 7.00
N VAL A 109 2.14 8.60 7.06
CA VAL A 109 1.23 7.44 6.88
C VAL A 109 0.44 7.13 8.15
N GLY A 110 1.06 7.26 9.33
CA GLY A 110 0.41 6.95 10.60
C GLY A 110 -0.87 7.76 10.86
N PRO A 111 -0.85 9.10 10.76
CA PRO A 111 -2.06 9.92 10.86
C PRO A 111 -3.08 9.62 9.77
N HIS A 112 -2.64 9.35 8.54
CA HIS A 112 -3.55 9.04 7.42
C HIS A 112 -4.33 7.75 7.69
N VAL A 113 -3.66 6.68 8.13
CA VAL A 113 -4.31 5.41 8.51
C VAL A 113 -5.36 5.62 9.60
N ARG A 114 -5.09 6.46 10.60
CA ARG A 114 -6.06 6.79 11.67
C ARG A 114 -7.24 7.65 11.21
N SER A 115 -7.14 8.26 10.04
CA SER A 115 -8.19 9.08 9.42
C SER A 115 -9.03 8.33 8.38
N LEU A 116 -8.75 7.04 8.16
CA LEU A 116 -9.60 6.19 7.33
C LEU A 116 -10.98 6.01 7.99
N PRO A 117 -12.06 5.84 7.19
CA PRO A 117 -13.42 5.71 7.66
C PRO A 117 -13.67 4.47 8.54
#